data_AF-A0A1J4ZNF7-F1
#
_entry.id   AF-A0A1J4ZNF7-F1
#
_cell.length_a   1.000
_cell.length_b   1.000
_cell.length_c   1.000
_cell.angle_alpha   90.00
_cell.angle_beta   90.00
_cell.angle_gamma   90.00
#
_symmetry.space_group_name_H-M   'P 1'
#
loop_
_entity.id
_entity.type
_entity.pdbx_description
1 polymer ?
#
loop_
_entity_poly.entity_id
_entity_poly.type
_entity_poly.pdbx_seq_one_letter_code
_entity_poly.pdbx_strand_id
1 'polypeptide(L)'
;MRFIETIQRRYFPFRGRGMPGRPLPPAMFTRLLRQVAQTQATEIACDEAYRFMDRFAERVAHGEDAGRLMPQVQQHLDRCPDCREEFDALLRALDVRPA
;
A
#
# COMPACT_ATOMS: atom_id res chain seq x y z
N MET A 1 7.64 -3.85 35.96
CA MET A 1 8.38 -3.68 34.69
C MET A 1 9.36 -4.85 34.49
N ARG A 2 8.89 -6.00 33.99
CA ARG A 2 9.75 -7.16 33.59
C ARG A 2 9.30 -7.83 32.28
N PHE A 3 8.10 -7.49 31.82
CA PHE A 3 7.49 -8.05 30.61
C PHE A 3 8.10 -7.47 29.33
N ILE A 4 8.36 -6.16 29.27
CA ILE A 4 8.99 -5.49 28.12
C ILE A 4 10.44 -5.96 27.93
N GLU A 5 11.23 -6.16 28.99
CA GLU A 5 12.59 -6.71 28.91
C GLU A 5 12.61 -8.13 28.33
N THR A 6 11.62 -8.94 28.69
CA THR A 6 11.52 -10.33 28.22
C THR A 6 11.24 -10.38 26.71
N ILE A 7 10.35 -9.52 26.20
CA ILE A 7 10.05 -9.40 24.77
C ILE A 7 11.28 -8.90 24.00
N GLN A 8 11.94 -7.86 24.49
CA GLN A 8 13.13 -7.28 23.84
C GLN A 8 14.27 -8.31 23.72
N ARG A 9 14.50 -9.12 24.74
CA ARG A 9 15.54 -10.16 24.74
C ARG A 9 15.21 -11.36 23.86
N ARG A 10 13.92 -11.69 23.71
CA ARG A 10 13.44 -12.83 22.90
C ARG A 10 13.44 -12.53 21.39
N TYR A 11 13.03 -11.32 21.00
CA TYR A 11 12.85 -10.95 19.59
C TYR A 11 14.00 -10.11 19.00
N PHE A 12 14.82 -9.45 19.84
CA PHE A 12 15.95 -8.65 19.39
C PHE A 12 17.25 -9.05 20.12
N PRO A 13 17.76 -10.28 19.95
CA PRO A 13 18.98 -10.76 20.63
C PRO A 13 20.27 -10.04 20.18
N PHE A 14 20.19 -9.18 19.16
CA PHE A 14 21.33 -8.52 18.52
C PHE A 14 21.50 -7.03 18.87
N ARG A 15 20.92 -6.55 19.98
CA ARG A 15 21.32 -5.23 20.53
C ARG A 15 22.77 -5.30 20.99
N GLY A 16 23.72 -4.90 20.15
CA GLY A 16 25.11 -4.71 20.57
C GLY A 16 26.22 -4.99 19.57
N ARG A 17 25.94 -5.33 18.31
CA ARG A 17 26.97 -5.34 17.27
C ARG A 17 26.39 -4.68 16.03
N GLY A 18 26.70 -3.40 15.82
CA GLY A 18 26.48 -2.77 14.53
C GLY A 18 27.27 -3.57 13.50
N MET A 19 26.58 -4.32 12.64
CA MET A 19 27.23 -4.77 11.41
C MET A 19 27.71 -3.52 10.68
N PRO A 20 28.93 -3.50 10.12
CA PRO A 20 29.30 -2.46 9.17
C PRO A 20 28.47 -2.69 7.90
N GLY A 21 27.22 -2.26 7.94
CA GLY A 21 26.37 -2.18 6.78
C GLY A 21 26.95 -1.13 5.86
N ARG A 22 27.13 -1.48 4.58
CA ARG A 22 27.51 -0.50 3.56
C ARG A 22 26.47 0.64 3.60
N PRO A 23 26.90 1.92 3.69
CA PRO A 23 25.95 3.03 3.68
C PRO A 23 25.12 2.98 2.40
N LEU A 24 23.80 3.13 2.53
CA LEU A 24 22.90 3.20 1.40
C LEU A 24 23.27 4.43 0.56
N PRO A 25 23.33 4.32 -0.79
CA PRO A 25 23.50 5.48 -1.64
C PRO A 25 22.41 6.53 -1.32
N PRO A 26 22.72 7.84 -1.31
CA PRO A 26 21.75 8.88 -0.96
C PRO A 26 20.45 8.79 -1.76
N ALA A 27 20.53 8.47 -3.05
CA ALA A 27 19.36 8.27 -3.90
C ALA A 27 18.46 7.11 -3.43
N MET A 28 19.06 6.00 -2.99
CA MET A 28 18.33 4.85 -2.47
C MET A 28 17.68 5.16 -1.12
N PHE A 29 18.40 5.89 -0.26
CA PHE A 29 17.87 6.33 1.03
C PHE A 29 16.66 7.27 0.87
N THR A 30 16.76 8.27 -0.01
CA THR A 30 15.65 9.18 -0.33
C THR A 30 14.45 8.42 -0.90
N ARG A 31 14.67 7.41 -1.76
CA ARG A 31 13.59 6.57 -2.28
C ARG A 31 12.90 5.79 -1.16
N LEU A 32 13.66 5.17 -0.27
CA LEU A 32 13.12 4.43 0.87
C LEU A 32 12.32 5.33 1.80
N LEU A 33 12.84 6.52 2.14
CA LEU A 33 12.11 7.49 2.96
C LEU A 33 10.79 7.91 2.31
N ARG A 34 10.79 8.13 0.99
CA ARG A 34 9.56 8.44 0.25
C ARG A 34 8.55 7.30 0.35
N GLN A 35 8.99 6.06 0.16
CA GLN A 35 8.12 4.88 0.27
C GLN A 35 7.53 4.75 1.68
N VAL A 36 8.34 4.93 2.73
CA VAL A 36 7.88 4.89 4.12
C VAL A 36 6.90 6.04 4.41
N ALA A 37 7.21 7.26 3.97
CA ALA A 37 6.33 8.43 4.16
C ALA A 37 4.98 8.30 3.44
N GLN A 38 4.90 7.46 2.41
CA GLN A 38 3.68 7.18 1.67
C GLN A 38 2.83 6.07 2.30
N THR A 39 3.31 5.38 3.34
CA THR A 39 2.50 4.38 4.06
C THR A 39 1.39 5.06 4.87
N GLN A 40 0.30 4.33 5.11
CA GLN A 40 -0.82 4.79 5.92
C GLN A 40 -1.13 3.82 7.06
N ALA A 41 -1.83 4.30 8.08
CA ALA A 41 -2.20 3.49 9.24
C ALA A 41 -3.11 2.31 8.86
N THR A 42 -3.91 2.49 7.81
CA THR A 42 -4.81 1.45 7.29
C THR A 42 -4.54 1.30 5.80
N GLU A 43 -4.21 0.09 5.40
CA GLU A 43 -3.94 -0.31 4.02
C GLU A 43 -4.61 -1.66 3.79
N ILE A 44 -5.06 -1.90 2.56
CA ILE A 44 -5.64 -3.17 2.16
C ILE A 44 -4.65 -3.93 1.29
N ALA A 45 -4.66 -5.25 1.39
CA ALA A 45 -3.89 -6.13 0.51
C ALA A 45 -4.58 -6.28 -0.84
N CYS A 46 -3.86 -6.83 -1.84
CA CYS A 46 -4.39 -7.00 -3.19
C CYS A 46 -5.67 -7.84 -3.23
N ASP A 47 -5.74 -8.93 -2.44
CA ASP A 47 -6.92 -9.80 -2.39
C ASP A 47 -8.17 -9.06 -1.89
N GLU A 48 -7.99 -8.17 -0.90
CA GLU A 48 -9.06 -7.33 -0.39
C GLU A 48 -9.45 -6.24 -1.40
N ALA A 49 -8.49 -5.62 -2.09
CA ALA A 49 -8.77 -4.68 -3.17
C ALA A 49 -9.60 -5.33 -4.28
N TYR A 50 -9.25 -6.55 -4.72
CA TYR A 50 -10.00 -7.30 -5.73
C TYR A 50 -11.45 -7.57 -5.30
N ARG A 51 -11.70 -7.89 -4.02
CA ARG A 51 -13.07 -8.13 -3.52
C ARG A 51 -14.00 -6.92 -3.62
N PHE A 52 -13.44 -5.72 -3.71
CA PHE A 52 -14.20 -4.47 -3.78
C PHE A 52 -14.05 -3.75 -5.12
N MET A 53 -13.26 -4.30 -6.05
CA MET A 53 -12.90 -3.65 -7.31
C MET A 53 -14.09 -3.52 -8.26
N ASP A 54 -14.98 -4.51 -8.28
CA ASP A 54 -16.24 -4.51 -9.02
C ASP A 54 -17.13 -3.32 -8.59
N ARG A 55 -17.38 -3.19 -7.29
CA ARG A 55 -18.17 -2.09 -6.73
C ARG A 55 -17.50 -0.74 -6.94
N PHE A 56 -16.17 -0.69 -6.83
CA PHE A 56 -15.43 0.53 -7.10
C PHE A 56 -15.59 0.96 -8.56
N ALA A 57 -15.49 0.02 -9.51
CA ALA A 57 -15.69 0.28 -10.93
C ALA A 57 -17.12 0.72 -11.26
N GLU A 58 -18.14 0.11 -10.66
CA GLU A 58 -19.53 0.53 -10.82
C GLU A 58 -19.75 1.98 -10.38
N ARG A 59 -19.18 2.37 -9.22
CA ARG A 59 -19.28 3.77 -8.75
C ARG A 59 -18.63 4.75 -9.72
N VAL A 60 -17.45 4.40 -10.24
CA VAL A 60 -16.78 5.20 -11.28
C VAL A 60 -17.63 5.27 -12.55
N ALA A 61 -18.22 4.15 -12.97
CA ALA A 61 -19.12 4.08 -14.13
C ALA A 61 -20.35 5.01 -13.99
N HIS A 62 -20.87 5.13 -12.77
CA HIS A 62 -21.99 6.01 -12.43
C HIS A 62 -21.59 7.48 -12.24
N GLY A 63 -20.31 7.83 -12.39
CA GLY A 63 -19.81 9.20 -12.18
C GLY A 63 -19.78 9.62 -10.71
N GLU A 64 -19.79 8.66 -9.78
CA GLU A 64 -19.63 8.95 -8.36
C GLU A 64 -18.15 9.22 -8.01
N ASP A 65 -17.92 9.95 -6.93
CA ASP A 65 -16.59 10.12 -6.35
C ASP A 65 -16.18 8.85 -5.58
N ALA A 66 -15.87 7.79 -6.32
CA ALA A 66 -15.49 6.49 -5.78
C ALA A 66 -14.25 6.59 -4.87
N GLY A 67 -13.32 7.49 -5.18
CA GLY A 67 -12.13 7.74 -4.35
C GLY A 67 -12.47 8.27 -2.97
N ARG A 68 -13.48 9.13 -2.86
CA ARG A 68 -14.00 9.58 -1.56
C ARG A 68 -14.83 8.53 -0.84
N LEU A 69 -15.62 7.75 -1.57
CA LEU A 69 -16.52 6.72 -1.00
C LEU A 69 -15.77 5.46 -0.54
N MET A 70 -14.68 5.13 -1.23
CA MET A 70 -13.90 3.89 -1.05
C MET A 70 -12.39 4.21 -1.06
N PRO A 71 -11.91 5.04 -0.11
CA PRO A 71 -10.56 5.60 -0.15
C PRO A 71 -9.44 4.56 -0.06
N GLN A 72 -9.70 3.43 0.60
CA GLN A 72 -8.71 2.35 0.71
C GLN A 72 -8.46 1.63 -0.62
N VAL A 73 -9.49 1.48 -1.44
CA VAL A 73 -9.36 0.88 -2.79
C VAL A 73 -8.61 1.84 -3.70
N GLN A 74 -8.98 3.13 -3.71
CA GLN A 74 -8.26 4.16 -4.46
C GLN A 74 -6.77 4.21 -4.06
N GLN A 75 -6.49 4.25 -2.76
CA GLN A 75 -5.12 4.26 -2.24
C GLN A 75 -4.31 3.03 -2.70
N HIS A 76 -4.94 1.85 -2.73
CA HIS A 76 -4.27 0.64 -3.21
C HIS A 76 -3.97 0.72 -4.71
N LEU A 77 -4.92 1.17 -5.53
CA LEU A 77 -4.74 1.36 -6.97
C LEU A 77 -3.67 2.41 -7.30
N ASP A 78 -3.47 3.42 -6.46
CA ASP A 78 -2.41 4.42 -6.63
C ASP A 78 -1.00 3.85 -6.36
N ARG A 79 -0.90 2.69 -5.70
CA ARG A 79 0.37 2.08 -5.27
C ARG A 79 0.70 0.77 -5.95
N CYS A 80 -0.30 -0.03 -6.29
CA CYS A 80 -0.13 -1.35 -6.90
C CYS A 80 -0.41 -1.25 -8.42
N PRO A 81 0.63 -1.26 -9.27
CA PRO A 81 0.45 -1.16 -10.72
C PRO A 81 -0.36 -2.34 -11.28
N ASP A 82 -0.18 -3.54 -10.73
CA ASP A 82 -0.90 -4.73 -11.18
C ASP A 82 -2.42 -4.59 -10.94
N CYS A 83 -2.82 -4.20 -9.72
CA CYS A 83 -4.25 -3.96 -9.45
C CYS A 83 -4.82 -2.78 -10.24
N ARG A 84 -4.00 -1.77 -10.57
CA ARG A 84 -4.40 -0.67 -11.44
C ARG A 84 -4.67 -1.14 -12.87
N GLU A 85 -3.82 -1.99 -13.41
CA GLU A 85 -4.01 -2.56 -14.75
C GLU A 85 -5.32 -3.36 -14.84
N GLU A 86 -5.59 -4.21 -13.85
CA GLU A 86 -6.84 -4.98 -13.80
C GLU A 86 -8.07 -4.09 -13.68
N PHE A 87 -7.99 -3.03 -12.86
CA PHE A 87 -9.07 -2.05 -12.74
C PHE A 87 -9.33 -1.31 -14.07
N ASP A 88 -8.28 -0.86 -14.75
CA ASP A 88 -8.41 -0.19 -16.05
C ASP A 88 -8.98 -1.16 -17.10
N ALA A 89 -8.62 -2.46 -17.04
CA ALA A 89 -9.21 -3.50 -17.88
C ALA A 89 -10.72 -3.69 -17.61
N LEU A 90 -11.11 -3.68 -16.33
CA LEU A 90 -12.51 -3.76 -15.93
C LEU A 90 -13.31 -2.55 -16.43
N LEU A 91 -12.78 -1.32 -16.30
CA LEU A 91 -13.45 -0.12 -16.83
C LEU A 91 -13.64 -0.20 -18.35
N ARG A 92 -12.63 -0.67 -19.10
CA ARG A 92 -12.76 -0.91 -20.54
C ARG A 92 -13.86 -1.92 -20.86
N ALA A 93 -13.99 -2.98 -20.08
CA ALA A 93 -15.04 -3.97 -20.26
C ALA A 93 -16.46 -3.42 -20.00
N LEU A 94 -16.56 -2.40 -19.13
CA LEU A 94 -17.81 -1.69 -18.83
C LEU A 94 -18.10 -0.53 -19.80
N ASP A 95 -17.28 -0.32 -20.84
CA ASP A 95 -17.30 0.84 -21.75
C ASP A 95 -17.21 2.19 -21.01
N VAL A 96 -16.56 2.19 -19.84
CA VAL A 96 -16.29 3.38 -19.06
C VAL A 96 -14.92 3.91 -19.44
N ARG A 97 -14.86 5.15 -19.90
CA ARG A 97 -13.59 5.84 -20.11
C ARG A 97 -13.19 6.52 -18.80
N PRO A 98 -12.10 6.11 -18.13
CA PRO A 98 -11.60 6.86 -16.98
C PRO A 98 -11.25 8.29 -17.44
N ALA A 99 -11.67 9.28 -16.64
CA ALA A 99 -11.40 10.70 -16.88
C ALA A 99 -9.91 11.04 -16.75
#